data_AF-A0A6G3QE29-F1
#
_entry.id   AF-A0A6G3QE29-F1
#
_cell.length_a   1.000
_cell.length_b   1.000
_cell.length_c   1.000
_cell.angle_alpha   90.00
_cell.angle_beta   90.00
_cell.angle_gamma   90.00
#
_symmetry.space_group_name_H-M   'P 1'
#
loop_
_entity.id
_entity.type
_entity.pdbx_description
1 polymer ?
#
loop_
_entity_poly.entity_id
_entity_poly.type
_entity_poly.pdbx_seq_one_letter_code
_entity_poly.pdbx_strand_id
1 'polypeptide(L)' 'MSPTPAIGRIPVRDVRPAVENGRRPAKAVAGETFQVTATVFREVRGP' A
#
# COMPACT_ATOMS: atom_id res chain seq x y z
N MET A 1 -23.90 8.07 9.80
CA MET A 1 -22.59 8.35 9.14
C MET A 1 -22.33 7.22 8.17
N SER A 2 -22.24 7.50 6.86
CA SER A 2 -21.92 6.46 5.88
C SER A 2 -20.45 6.04 6.06
N PRO A 3 -20.13 4.75 6.19
CA PRO A 3 -18.75 4.33 6.35
C PRO A 3 -17.97 4.65 5.07
N THR A 4 -16.81 5.28 5.22
CA THR A 4 -15.84 5.39 4.13
C THR A 4 -15.50 3.97 3.66
N PRO A 5 -15.65 3.64 2.36
CA PRO A 5 -15.30 2.33 1.88
C PRO A 5 -13.83 2.04 2.16
N ALA A 6 -13.54 0.85 2.70
CA ALA A 6 -12.18 0.41 3.02
C ALA A 6 -11.27 0.27 1.78
N ILE A 7 -11.83 0.37 0.57
CA ILE A 7 -11.13 0.31 -0.70
C ILE A 7 -11.47 1.57 -1.50
N GLY A 8 -10.44 2.32 -1.91
CA GLY A 8 -10.60 3.45 -2.83
C GLY A 8 -10.95 3.02 -4.25
N ARG A 9 -11.20 4.01 -5.13
CA ARG A 9 -11.57 3.76 -6.54
C ARG A 9 -10.54 2.95 -7.33
N ILE A 10 -9.25 3.06 -6.98
CA ILE A 10 -8.15 2.27 -7.52
C ILE A 10 -7.61 1.44 -6.37
N PRO A 11 -7.78 0.11 -6.37
CA PRO A 11 -7.19 -0.75 -5.37
C PRO A 11 -5.66 -0.63 -5.31
N VAL A 12 -5.15 -0.38 -4.11
CA VAL A 12 -3.73 -0.48 -3.75
C VAL A 12 -3.63 -1.49 -2.61
N ARG A 13 -2.81 -2.51 -2.77
CA ARG A 13 -2.69 -3.66 -1.86
C ARG A 13 -1.23 -3.98 -1.58
N ASP A 14 -1.00 -4.67 -0.47
CA ASP A 14 0.32 -5.22 -0.12
C ASP A 14 1.45 -4.19 -0.19
N VAL A 15 1.24 -3.04 0.48
CA VAL A 15 2.24 -1.98 0.56
C VAL A 15 3.41 -2.45 1.40
N ARG A 16 4.63 -2.28 0.90
CA ARG A 16 5.88 -2.71 1.55
C ARG A 16 6.92 -1.58 1.54
N PRO A 17 7.85 -1.56 2.51
CA PRO A 17 8.03 -2.54 3.60
C PRO A 17 6.98 -2.42 4.72
N ALA A 18 6.55 -3.56 5.24
CA ALA A 18 5.66 -3.65 6.40
C ALA A 18 6.24 -4.66 7.41
N VAL A 19 6.29 -4.28 8.69
CA VAL A 19 6.83 -5.13 9.76
C VAL A 19 5.70 -5.50 10.71
N GLU A 20 5.53 -6.80 10.98
CA GLU A 20 4.43 -7.33 11.80
C GLU A 20 3.04 -6.80 11.37
N ASN A 21 2.73 -6.81 10.07
CA ASN A 21 1.50 -6.25 9.51
C ASN A 21 1.25 -4.78 9.91
N GLY A 22 2.32 -3.99 10.03
CA GLY A 22 2.26 -2.58 10.41
C GLY A 22 2.26 -2.32 11.93
N ARG A 23 2.32 -3.36 12.77
CA ARG A 23 2.43 -3.18 14.23
C ARG A 23 3.79 -2.65 14.67
N ARG A 24 4.81 -2.75 13.82
CA ARG A 24 6.16 -2.22 14.06
C ARG A 24 6.61 -1.36 12.89
N PRO A 25 7.48 -0.37 13.14
CA PRO A 25 8.02 0.47 12.09
C PRO A 25 9.02 -0.32 11.22
N ALA A 26 8.95 -0.08 9.92
CA ALA A 26 10.12 -0.26 9.06
C ALA A 26 11.19 0.78 9.45
N LYS A 27 12.46 0.47 9.22
CA LYS A 27 13.59 1.33 9.62
C LYS A 27 14.53 1.53 8.45
N ALA A 28 15.19 2.68 8.44
CA ALA A 28 16.30 3.03 7.58
C ALA A 28 17.24 3.97 8.34
N VAL A 29 18.45 4.18 7.84
CA VAL A 29 19.40 5.16 8.37
C VAL A 29 19.46 6.42 7.52
N ALA A 30 20.07 7.49 8.04
CA ALA A 30 20.24 8.74 7.29
C ALA A 30 21.06 8.50 6.01
N GLY A 31 20.54 8.95 4.86
CA GLY A 31 21.15 8.77 3.55
C GLY A 31 20.87 7.42 2.87
N GLU A 32 20.17 6.50 3.53
CA GLU A 32 19.80 5.22 2.94
C GLU A 32 18.62 5.38 1.97
N THR A 33 18.79 4.93 0.73
CA THR A 33 17.69 4.76 -0.21
C THR A 33 17.12 3.36 -0.09
N PHE A 34 15.81 3.24 0.07
CA PHE A 34 15.12 1.95 0.01
C PHE A 34 13.85 2.04 -0.85
N GLN A 35 13.39 0.89 -1.33
CA GLN A 35 12.24 0.81 -2.23
C GLN A 35 10.93 0.71 -1.43
N VAL A 36 9.91 1.42 -1.91
CA VAL A 36 8.52 1.28 -1.47
C VAL A 36 7.73 0.67 -2.62
N THR A 37 6.98 -0.40 -2.36
CA THR A 37 6.24 -1.14 -3.38
C THR A 37 4.80 -1.36 -2.97
N ALA A 38 3.92 -1.59 -3.95
CA ALA A 38 2.54 -1.99 -3.75
C ALA A 38 1.99 -2.66 -5.01
N THR A 39 0.98 -3.51 -4.84
CA THR A 39 0.17 -4.03 -5.94
C THR A 39 -0.94 -3.01 -6.24
N VAL A 40 -0.85 -2.35 -7.39
CA VAL A 40 -1.81 -1.34 -7.84
C VAL A 40 -2.54 -1.86 -9.07
N PHE A 41 -3.87 -1.84 -9.04
CA PHE A 41 -4.67 -2.32 -10.16
C PHE A 41 -5.98 -1.55 -10.29
N ARG A 42 -6.60 -1.64 -11.46
CA ARG A 42 -7.93 -1.12 -11.75
C ARG A 42 -8.64 -2.14 -12.64
N GLU A 43 -9.96 -2.25 -12.49
CA GLU A 43 -10.75 -2.93 -13.52
C GLU A 43 -10.62 -2.19 -14.86
N VAL A 44 -10.11 -2.91 -15.84
CA VAL A 44 -10.21 -2.53 -17.25
C VAL A 44 -11.49 -3.17 -17.74
N ARG A 45 -12.39 -2.39 -18.34
CA ARG A 45 -13.43 -3.00 -19.17
C ARG A 45 -12.74 -3.56 -20.41
N GLY A 46 -12.91 -4.86 -20.66
CA GLY A 46 -12.57 -5.47 -21.93
C GLY A 46 -13.36 -4.84 -23.08
N PRO A 47 -13.05 -5.19 -24.35
CA PRO A 47 -13.87 -4.76 -25.48
C PRO A 47 -15.34 -5.18 -25.31
#